data_AF-A0A2K4KKC0-F1
#
_entry.id   AF-A0A2K4KKC0-F1
#
_cell.length_a   1.000
_cell.length_b   1.000
_cell.length_c   1.000
_cell.angle_alpha   90.00
_cell.angle_beta   90.00
_cell.angle_gamma   90.00
#
_symmetry.space_group_name_H-M   'P 1'
#
loop_
_entity.id
_entity.type
_entity.pdbx_description
1 polymer ?
#
loop_
_entity_poly.entity_id
_entity_poly.type
_entity_poly.pdbx_seq_one_letter_code
_entity_poly.pdbx_strand_id
1 'polypeptide(L)'
;MIISSYTAQLCLDDNKAPVCAMLVLDGLVKTAPEKDQVITAALSSDHQLTIEYGGESISLQQLHTDVCKSLRDGTPLLIKHEGSGYEILVPVTL
;
A
#
# COMPACT_ATOMS: atom_id res chain seq x y z
N MET A 1 5.13 -10.32 7.44
CA MET A 1 6.54 -9.83 7.51
C MET A 1 6.51 -8.34 7.85
N ILE A 2 7.40 -7.85 8.72
CA ILE A 2 7.50 -6.40 9.02
C ILE A 2 8.49 -5.81 8.02
N ILE A 3 8.03 -4.85 7.22
CA ILE A 3 8.85 -4.20 6.21
C ILE A 3 9.35 -2.86 6.76
N SER A 4 10.66 -2.75 6.97
CA SER A 4 11.30 -1.53 7.51
C SER A 4 11.78 -0.55 6.43
N SER A 5 11.74 -0.94 5.15
CA SER A 5 12.25 -0.13 4.04
C SER A 5 11.22 -0.11 2.90
N TYR A 6 10.26 0.81 2.98
CA TYR A 6 9.29 1.08 1.93
C TYR A 6 9.29 2.57 1.63
N THR A 7 8.81 2.96 0.45
CA THR A 7 8.59 4.37 0.11
C THR A 7 7.09 4.57 -0.08
N ALA A 8 6.49 5.41 0.76
CA ALA A 8 5.11 5.84 0.62
C ALA A 8 5.08 7.35 0.40
N GLN A 9 4.36 7.80 -0.63
CA GLN A 9 4.23 9.21 -0.97
C GLN A 9 2.83 9.52 -1.48
N LEU A 10 2.40 10.76 -1.23
CA LEU A 10 1.19 11.29 -1.84
C LEU A 10 1.50 11.65 -3.29
N CYS A 11 0.69 11.15 -4.22
CA CYS A 11 0.81 11.45 -5.63
C CYS A 11 -0.57 11.54 -6.28
N LEU A 12 -0.58 11.78 -7.58
CA LEU A 12 -1.80 11.78 -8.38
C LEU A 12 -1.79 10.53 -9.27
N ASP A 13 -2.94 9.88 -9.42
CA ASP A 13 -3.13 8.85 -10.45
C ASP A 13 -3.21 9.47 -11.85
N ASP A 14 -3.36 8.62 -12.87
CA ASP A 14 -3.50 9.05 -14.27
C ASP A 14 -4.73 9.95 -14.50
N ASN A 15 -5.73 9.88 -13.61
CA ASN A 15 -6.93 10.72 -13.64
C ASN A 15 -6.78 12.02 -12.83
N LYS A 16 -5.58 12.30 -12.31
CA LYS A 16 -5.30 13.43 -11.40
C LYS A 16 -6.04 13.37 -10.07
N ALA A 17 -6.51 12.19 -9.67
CA ALA A 17 -7.07 11.96 -8.35
C ALA A 17 -5.94 11.75 -7.33
N PRO A 18 -6.06 12.28 -6.11
CA PRO A 18 -5.08 12.02 -5.07
C PRO A 18 -5.07 10.53 -4.72
N VAL A 19 -3.88 9.94 -4.68
CA VAL A 19 -3.64 8.55 -4.28
C VAL A 19 -2.39 8.47 -3.41
N CYS A 20 -2.42 7.57 -2.43
CA CYS A 20 -1.23 7.25 -1.65
C CYS A 20 -0.45 6.19 -2.41
N ALA A 21 0.58 6.56 -3.17
CA ALA A 21 1.44 5.58 -3.83
C ALA A 21 2.41 4.97 -2.84
N MET A 22 2.43 3.66 -2.83
CA MET A 22 3.35 2.87 -2.06
C MET A 22 4.14 1.97 -3.00
N LEU A 23 5.45 2.19 -2.97
CA LEU A 23 6.41 1.40 -3.72
C LEU A 23 6.87 0.24 -2.83
N VAL A 24 6.49 -0.96 -3.22
CA VAL A 24 7.01 -2.19 -2.61
C VAL A 24 8.29 -2.55 -3.37
N LEU A 25 9.44 -2.29 -2.74
CA LEU A 25 10.75 -2.62 -3.31
C LEU A 25 10.94 -4.14 -3.34
N ASP A 26 11.42 -4.65 -4.48
CA ASP A 26 11.77 -6.07 -4.63
C ASP A 26 12.76 -6.52 -3.56
N GLY A 27 12.48 -7.69 -2.96
CA GLY A 27 13.27 -8.29 -1.89
C GLY A 27 12.57 -8.28 -0.52
N LEU A 28 11.50 -7.51 -0.35
CA LEU A 28 10.65 -7.55 0.85
C LEU A 28 9.42 -8.43 0.69
N VAL A 29 9.02 -8.66 -0.56
CA VAL A 29 7.93 -9.55 -0.93
C VAL A 29 8.49 -10.50 -1.99
N LYS A 30 8.36 -11.81 -1.76
CA LYS A 30 8.83 -12.82 -2.72
C LYS A 30 7.94 -12.93 -3.97
N THR A 31 6.70 -12.44 -3.85
CA THR A 31 5.62 -12.65 -4.81
C THR A 31 4.77 -11.40 -4.94
N ALA A 32 4.79 -10.78 -6.10
CA ALA A 32 3.81 -9.74 -6.43
C ALA A 32 2.39 -10.35 -6.39
N PRO A 33 1.35 -9.55 -6.06
CA PRO A 33 -0.02 -10.04 -6.12
C PRO A 33 -0.39 -10.51 -7.54
N GLU A 34 -1.14 -11.60 -7.64
CA GLU A 34 -1.63 -12.08 -8.94
C GLU A 34 -2.77 -11.21 -9.47
N LYS A 35 -2.99 -11.26 -10.80
CA LYS A 35 -3.92 -10.35 -11.53
C LYS A 35 -5.38 -10.37 -11.04
N ASP A 36 -5.81 -11.40 -10.33
CA ASP A 36 -7.18 -11.52 -9.80
C ASP A 36 -7.19 -11.77 -8.28
N GLN A 37 -6.07 -11.53 -7.62
CA GLN A 37 -5.93 -11.74 -6.20
C GLN A 37 -6.64 -10.65 -5.41
N VAL A 38 -7.44 -11.06 -4.43
CA VAL A 38 -8.05 -10.11 -3.51
C VAL A 38 -6.96 -9.51 -2.64
N ILE A 39 -6.84 -8.18 -2.70
CA ILE A 39 -5.96 -7.39 -1.85
C ILE A 39 -6.82 -6.57 -0.91
N THR A 40 -6.52 -6.64 0.38
CA THR A 40 -7.13 -5.79 1.40
C THR A 40 -6.06 -4.92 2.02
N ALA A 41 -6.41 -3.69 2.37
CA ALA A 41 -5.54 -2.77 3.07
C ALA A 41 -6.31 -2.17 4.25
N ALA A 42 -5.73 -2.24 5.44
CA ALA A 42 -6.32 -1.75 6.69
C ALA A 42 -5.32 -0.86 7.42
N LEU A 43 -5.74 0.36 7.76
CA LEU A 43 -4.93 1.31 8.53
C LEU A 43 -5.41 1.33 9.97
N SER A 44 -4.55 0.90 10.90
CA SER A 44 -4.87 0.90 12.32
C SER A 44 -4.79 2.30 12.97
N SER A 45 -5.36 2.41 14.17
CA SER A 45 -5.24 3.56 15.05
C SER A 45 -3.79 3.99 15.29
N ASP A 46 -2.88 3.01 15.33
CA ASP A 46 -1.46 3.17 15.64
C ASP A 46 -0.61 3.53 14.40
N HIS A 47 -1.24 4.00 13.32
CA HIS A 47 -0.58 4.36 12.06
C HIS A 47 0.16 3.18 11.41
N GLN A 48 -0.31 1.95 11.66
CA GLN A 48 0.19 0.76 11.00
C GLN A 48 -0.74 0.40 9.85
N LEU A 49 -0.20 0.33 8.64
CA LEU A 49 -0.92 -0.14 7.47
C LEU A 49 -0.63 -1.62 7.29
N THR A 50 -1.67 -2.44 7.34
CA THR A 50 -1.60 -3.87 7.05
C THR A 50 -2.20 -4.11 5.68
N ILE A 51 -1.48 -4.82 4.82
CA ILE A 51 -1.91 -5.20 3.48
C ILE A 51 -1.88 -6.72 3.40
N GLU A 52 -2.99 -7.32 2.99
CA GLU A 52 -3.11 -8.77 2.88
C GLU A 52 -3.48 -9.17 1.45
N TYR A 53 -2.80 -10.18 0.93
CA TYR A 53 -3.10 -10.79 -0.37
C TYR A 53 -2.49 -12.19 -0.42
N GLY A 54 -3.19 -13.15 -1.03
CA GLY A 54 -2.61 -14.47 -1.28
C GLY A 54 -2.19 -15.29 -0.07
N GLY A 55 -2.70 -14.95 1.12
CA GLY A 55 -2.24 -15.54 2.39
C GLY A 55 -0.96 -14.92 2.94
N GLU A 56 -0.37 -13.92 2.26
CA GLU A 56 0.68 -13.07 2.79
C GLU A 56 0.07 -11.84 3.48
N SER A 57 0.71 -11.41 4.57
CA SER A 57 0.37 -10.18 5.28
C SER A 57 1.62 -9.34 5.46
N ILE A 58 1.53 -8.12 4.95
CA ILE A 58 2.54 -7.07 5.04
C ILE A 58 2.06 -6.07 6.06
N SER A 59 2.90 -5.81 7.07
CA SER A 59 2.67 -4.76 8.04
C SER A 59 3.72 -3.68 7.88
N LEU A 60 3.26 -2.46 7.69
CA LEU A 60 4.08 -1.27 7.52
C LEU A 60 3.92 -0.43 8.76
N GLN A 61 5.01 -0.26 9.48
CA GLN A 61 5.07 0.58 10.66
C GLN A 61 5.69 1.93 10.27
N GLN A 62 5.42 2.96 11.06
CA GLN A 62 5.98 4.30 10.88
C GLN A 62 5.59 4.98 9.55
N LEU A 63 4.36 4.80 9.08
CA LEU A 63 3.89 5.57 7.93
C LEU A 63 3.97 7.07 8.23
N HIS A 64 4.38 7.83 7.22
CA HIS A 64 4.42 9.28 7.32
C HIS A 64 3.04 9.82 7.68
N THR A 65 2.97 10.76 8.62
CA THR A 65 1.71 11.29 9.16
C THR A 65 0.76 11.79 8.08
N ASP A 66 1.28 12.41 7.02
CA ASP A 66 0.48 12.91 5.91
C ASP A 66 -0.15 11.79 5.06
N VAL A 67 0.55 10.67 4.92
CA VAL A 67 0.03 9.47 4.24
C VAL A 67 -1.07 8.84 5.09
N CYS A 68 -0.82 8.65 6.39
CA CYS A 68 -1.84 8.17 7.32
C CYS A 68 -3.10 9.03 7.31
N LYS A 69 -2.93 10.35 7.33
CA LYS A 69 -4.04 11.30 7.27
C LYS A 69 -4.82 11.16 5.97
N SER A 70 -4.14 11.13 4.83
CA SER A 70 -4.79 11.00 3.52
C SER A 70 -5.57 9.68 3.39
N LEU A 71 -4.97 8.57 3.86
CA LEU A 71 -5.65 7.27 3.90
C LEU A 71 -6.89 7.30 4.82
N ARG A 72 -6.82 7.96 5.98
CA ARG A 72 -7.98 8.20 6.87
C ARG A 72 -9.06 9.05 6.24
N ASP A 73 -8.66 10.02 5.42
CA ASP A 73 -9.57 10.90 4.68
C ASP A 73 -10.25 10.18 3.48
N GLY A 74 -9.98 8.88 3.28
CA GLY A 74 -10.58 8.05 2.23
C GLY A 74 -9.78 8.02 0.93
N THR A 75 -8.55 8.52 0.94
CA THR A 75 -7.65 8.41 -0.23
C THR A 75 -7.27 6.95 -0.44
N PRO A 76 -7.43 6.40 -1.65
CA PRO A 76 -7.07 5.01 -1.92
C PRO A 76 -5.55 4.83 -1.91
N LEU A 77 -5.12 3.60 -1.59
CA LEU A 77 -3.72 3.20 -1.64
C LEU A 77 -3.40 2.63 -3.01
N LEU A 78 -2.42 3.20 -3.70
CA LEU A 78 -1.87 2.65 -4.94
C LEU A 78 -0.65 1.80 -4.59
N ILE A 79 -0.76 0.49 -4.74
CA ILE A 79 0.36 -0.42 -4.55
C ILE A 79 1.08 -0.59 -5.88
N LYS A 80 2.36 -0.22 -5.92
CA LYS A 80 3.25 -0.42 -7.08
C LYS A 80 4.34 -1.41 -6.73
N HIS A 81 4.50 -2.43 -7.56
CA HIS A 81 5.57 -3.42 -7.46
C HIS A 81 6.52 -3.27 -8.64
N GLU A 82 7.73 -2.74 -8.41
CA GLU A 82 8.65 -2.35 -9.49
C GLU A 82 9.09 -3.53 -10.36
N GLY A 83 9.44 -4.67 -9.77
CA GLY A 83 10.00 -5.82 -10.50
C GLY A 83 9.02 -6.55 -11.41
N SER A 84 7.71 -6.37 -11.19
CA SER A 84 6.67 -6.97 -12.02
C SER A 84 5.88 -5.95 -12.84
N GLY A 85 6.09 -4.64 -12.60
CA GLY A 85 5.27 -3.57 -13.18
C GLY A 85 3.80 -3.65 -12.76
N TYR A 86 3.50 -4.32 -11.64
CA TYR A 86 2.14 -4.49 -11.15
C TYR A 86 1.71 -3.24 -10.38
N GLU A 87 0.54 -2.70 -10.74
CA GLU A 87 -0.07 -1.55 -10.08
C GLU A 87 -1.54 -1.84 -9.79
N ILE A 88 -1.98 -1.55 -8.57
CA ILE A 88 -3.38 -1.71 -8.17
C ILE A 88 -3.79 -0.66 -7.14
N LEU A 89 -5.01 -0.15 -7.32
CA LEU A 89 -5.68 0.70 -6.34
C LEU A 89 -6.47 -0.15 -5.36
N VAL A 90 -6.17 0.01 -4.08
CA VAL A 90 -6.80 -0.70 -2.98
C VAL A 90 -7.46 0.32 -2.06
N PRO A 91 -8.77 0.21 -1.81
CA PRO A 91 -9.43 1.02 -0.80
C PRO A 91 -8.91 0.63 0.58
N VAL A 92 -8.60 1.62 1.41
CA VAL A 92 -8.11 1.39 2.77
C VAL A 92 -9.26 1.44 3.76
N THR A 93 -9.42 0.38 4.53
CA THR A 93 -10.35 0.33 5.66
C THR A 93 -9.67 0.83 6.94
N LEU A 94 -10.46 1.39 7.86
CA LEU A 94 -10.00 1.89 9.16
C LEU A 94 -10.34 0.91 10.29
#